data_AF-A0A533R9J0-F1
#
_entry.id   AF-A0A533R9J0-F1
#
_cell.length_a   1.000
_cell.length_b   1.000
_cell.length_c   1.000
_cell.angle_alpha   90.00
_cell.angle_beta   90.00
_cell.angle_gamma   90.00
#
_symmetry.space_group_name_H-M   'P 1'
#
loop_
_entity.id
_entity.type
_entity.pdbx_description
1 polymer ?
#
loop_
_entity_poly.entity_id
_entity_poly.type
_entity_poly.pdbx_seq_one_letter_code
_entity_poly.pdbx_strand_id
1 'polypeptide(L)'
;MLKTINCRAILPVACAVTGFVIACCLLLYSFIKSDLIRGEIQHATDLADTVVKSTRYAMLNGDRETLRQIIRNVGEQQQVEHVRIFNKKGLIMFSEDGAEVSRFIDKTAAGCNGCHVGSETRRHLGPMAQARQFANADGNDVLAITAPIYNAPDCYTASCHVHDAGQALLGTLDIGLSQAPLKRTMGMLQNRMIVFTGMILVLTVGVVCALLYRQVLMPIRKLADFTEKQGDANLDHEIPEVSGEMARLARAFQGMARRLREMEGGGADRRS
;
A
#
# COMPACT_ATOMS: atom_id res chain seq x y z
N MET A 1 34.47 -5.13 19.36
CA MET A 1 34.23 -3.67 19.49
C MET A 1 32.84 -3.30 20.07
N LEU A 2 32.04 -4.24 20.58
CA LEU A 2 30.68 -4.04 21.13
C LEU A 2 30.63 -4.01 22.68
N LYS A 3 31.66 -3.48 23.35
CA LYS A 3 31.84 -3.64 24.81
C LYS A 3 31.72 -2.34 25.63
N THR A 4 31.02 -1.32 25.13
CA THR A 4 30.66 -0.13 25.91
C THR A 4 29.18 -0.16 26.27
N ILE A 5 28.85 0.22 27.52
CA ILE A 5 27.48 0.29 28.07
C ILE A 5 26.53 1.07 27.12
N ASN A 6 27.09 2.06 26.44
CA ASN A 6 26.44 2.88 25.42
C ASN A 6 25.80 2.02 24.31
N CYS A 7 26.50 1.00 23.82
CA CYS A 7 26.01 0.17 22.73
C CYS A 7 24.89 -0.75 23.19
N ARG A 8 24.93 -1.24 24.45
CA ARG A 8 23.87 -2.06 25.04
C ARG A 8 22.57 -1.29 25.27
N ALA A 9 22.63 0.01 25.54
CA ALA A 9 21.45 0.84 25.73
C ALA A 9 20.84 1.35 24.40
N ILE A 10 21.66 1.69 23.41
CA ILE A 10 21.20 2.28 22.14
C ILE A 10 20.63 1.21 21.20
N LEU A 11 21.27 0.03 21.13
CA LEU A 11 20.91 -1.02 20.19
C LEU A 11 19.44 -1.49 20.28
N PRO A 12 18.88 -1.82 21.47
CA PRO A 12 17.48 -2.27 21.54
C PRO A 12 16.48 -1.18 21.16
N VAL A 13 16.75 0.07 21.52
CA VAL A 13 15.89 1.21 21.17
C VAL A 13 15.91 1.47 19.66
N ALA A 14 17.11 1.47 19.07
CA ALA A 14 17.26 1.61 17.62
C ALA A 14 16.55 0.47 16.87
N CYS A 15 16.74 -0.78 17.29
CA CYS A 15 16.04 -1.93 16.72
C CYS A 15 14.51 -1.80 16.84
N ALA A 16 13.99 -1.40 17.99
CA ALA A 16 12.56 -1.22 18.19
C ALA A 16 11.97 -0.13 17.28
N VAL A 17 12.64 1.03 17.17
CA VAL A 17 12.21 2.13 16.31
C VAL A 17 12.27 1.74 14.84
N THR A 18 13.35 1.10 14.40
CA THR A 18 13.47 0.62 13.02
C THR A 18 12.39 -0.41 12.67
N GLY A 19 12.10 -1.35 13.57
CA GLY A 19 11.04 -2.34 13.38
C GLY A 19 9.66 -1.69 13.27
N PHE A 20 9.37 -0.70 14.11
CA PHE A 20 8.11 0.05 14.06
C PHE A 20 7.96 0.83 12.75
N VAL A 21 8.99 1.55 12.31
CA VAL A 21 8.97 2.31 11.04
C VAL A 21 8.76 1.37 9.86
N ILE A 22 9.46 0.24 9.81
CA ILE A 22 9.31 -0.76 8.73
C ILE A 22 7.88 -1.32 8.72
N ALA A 23 7.33 -1.69 9.89
CA ALA A 23 5.97 -2.20 9.99
C ALA A 23 4.94 -1.18 9.49
N CYS A 24 5.05 0.09 9.91
CA CYS A 24 4.19 1.17 9.43
C CYS A 24 4.30 1.36 7.91
N CYS A 25 5.51 1.35 7.35
CA CYS A 25 5.70 1.50 5.91
C CYS A 25 5.11 0.33 5.11
N LEU A 26 5.27 -0.91 5.59
CA LEU A 26 4.66 -2.09 4.95
C LEU A 26 3.12 -2.02 4.98
N LEU A 27 2.54 -1.61 6.10
CA LEU A 27 1.09 -1.42 6.21
C LEU A 27 0.60 -0.33 5.26
N LEU A 28 1.23 0.85 5.27
CA LEU A 28 0.89 1.95 4.37
C LEU A 28 0.99 1.54 2.90
N TYR A 29 2.05 0.83 2.52
CA TYR A 29 2.20 0.30 1.17
C TYR A 29 1.06 -0.64 0.79
N SER A 30 0.68 -1.55 1.68
CA SER A 30 -0.41 -2.50 1.45
C SER A 30 -1.74 -1.78 1.27
N PHE A 31 -2.02 -0.75 2.08
CA PHE A 31 -3.22 0.07 1.95
C PHE A 31 -3.25 0.82 0.61
N ILE A 32 -2.18 1.57 0.30
CA ILE A 32 -2.08 2.35 -0.95
C ILE A 32 -2.22 1.44 -2.17
N LYS A 33 -1.54 0.28 -2.16
CA LYS A 33 -1.63 -0.70 -3.25
C LYS A 33 -3.07 -1.18 -3.44
N SER A 34 -3.77 -1.50 -2.34
CA SER A 34 -5.14 -1.99 -2.38
C SER A 34 -6.11 -0.93 -2.90
N ASP A 35 -5.97 0.31 -2.45
CA ASP A 35 -6.80 1.43 -2.90
C ASP A 35 -6.56 1.75 -4.38
N LEU A 36 -5.31 1.72 -4.83
CA LEU A 36 -4.98 1.98 -6.23
C LEU A 36 -5.55 0.90 -7.16
N ILE A 37 -5.49 -0.38 -6.78
CA ILE A 37 -6.10 -1.48 -7.55
C ILE A 37 -7.63 -1.32 -7.57
N ARG A 38 -8.24 -0.99 -6.44
CA ARG A 38 -9.70 -0.77 -6.36
C ARG A 38 -10.13 0.42 -7.23
N GLY A 39 -9.37 1.51 -7.21
CA GLY A 39 -9.58 2.67 -8.07
C GLY A 39 -9.55 2.29 -9.54
N GLU A 40 -8.52 1.55 -9.97
CA GLU A 40 -8.41 1.10 -11.36
C GLU A 40 -9.60 0.21 -11.79
N ILE A 41 -10.01 -0.73 -10.92
CA ILE A 41 -11.18 -1.59 -11.18
C ILE A 41 -12.46 -0.75 -11.30
N GLN A 42 -12.64 0.25 -10.44
CA GLN A 42 -13.82 1.12 -10.49
C GLN A 42 -13.82 1.96 -11.76
N HIS A 43 -12.68 2.57 -12.13
CA HIS A 43 -12.52 3.31 -13.37
C HIS A 43 -12.85 2.47 -14.60
N ALA A 44 -12.34 1.24 -14.65
CA ALA A 44 -12.64 0.30 -15.73
C ALA A 44 -14.12 -0.09 -15.78
N THR A 45 -14.75 -0.25 -14.62
CA THR A 45 -16.19 -0.56 -14.49
C THR A 45 -17.06 0.60 -14.97
N ASP A 46 -16.73 1.84 -14.57
CA ASP A 46 -17.45 3.05 -14.97
C ASP A 46 -17.32 3.31 -16.47
N LEU A 47 -16.15 3.02 -17.04
CA LEU A 47 -15.94 3.06 -18.49
C LEU A 47 -16.82 2.03 -19.21
N ALA A 48 -16.85 0.79 -18.74
CA ALA A 48 -17.69 -0.26 -19.31
C ALA A 48 -19.19 0.12 -19.27
N ASP A 49 -19.67 0.64 -18.14
CA ASP A 49 -21.04 1.11 -17.98
C ASP A 49 -21.36 2.29 -18.90
N THR A 50 -20.42 3.22 -19.07
CA THR A 50 -20.54 4.35 -20.00
C THR A 50 -20.66 3.87 -21.46
N VAL A 51 -19.87 2.86 -21.85
CA VAL A 51 -19.96 2.26 -23.20
C VAL A 51 -21.31 1.55 -23.39
N VAL A 52 -21.77 0.77 -22.41
CA VAL A 52 -23.10 0.12 -22.48
C VAL A 52 -24.22 1.16 -22.59
N LYS A 53 -24.17 2.24 -21.80
CA LYS A 53 -25.19 3.30 -21.82
C LYS A 53 -25.17 4.11 -23.11
N SER A 54 -24.00 4.46 -23.63
CA SER A 54 -23.86 5.23 -24.88
C SER A 54 -24.30 4.43 -26.11
N THR A 55 -24.06 3.12 -26.10
CA THR A 55 -24.47 2.22 -27.20
C THR A 55 -25.95 1.84 -27.15
N ARG A 56 -26.64 2.06 -26.02
CA ARG A 56 -28.05 1.70 -25.80
C ARG A 56 -28.98 2.24 -26.90
N TYR A 57 -28.82 3.50 -27.31
CA TYR A 57 -29.68 4.09 -28.33
C TYR A 57 -29.51 3.40 -29.70
N ALA A 58 -28.26 3.14 -30.09
CA ALA A 58 -27.96 2.41 -31.33
C ALA A 58 -28.48 0.97 -31.26
N MET A 59 -28.37 0.31 -30.10
CA MET A 59 -28.92 -1.03 -29.88
C MET A 59 -30.45 -1.07 -30.00
N LEU A 60 -31.16 -0.12 -29.38
CA LEU A 60 -32.63 -0.04 -29.42
C LEU A 60 -33.18 0.19 -30.83
N ASN A 61 -32.47 0.98 -31.64
CA ASN A 61 -32.86 1.26 -33.02
C ASN A 61 -32.31 0.24 -34.04
N GLY A 62 -31.56 -0.77 -33.58
CA GLY A 62 -30.93 -1.75 -34.45
C GLY A 62 -29.86 -1.16 -35.38
N ASP A 63 -29.32 0.02 -35.06
CA ASP A 63 -28.29 0.70 -35.84
C ASP A 63 -26.91 0.07 -35.60
N ARG A 64 -26.64 -0.98 -36.38
CA ARG A 64 -25.39 -1.74 -36.30
C ARG A 64 -24.17 -0.94 -36.76
N GLU A 65 -24.36 0.05 -37.64
CA GLU A 65 -23.25 0.85 -38.16
C GLU A 65 -22.74 1.79 -37.07
N THR A 66 -23.64 2.53 -36.45
CA THR A 66 -23.31 3.40 -35.31
C THR A 66 -22.72 2.60 -34.16
N LEU A 67 -23.28 1.43 -33.85
CA LEU A 67 -22.73 0.56 -32.81
C LEU A 67 -21.29 0.12 -33.12
N ARG A 68 -21.00 -0.29 -34.36
CA ARG A 68 -19.64 -0.67 -34.79
C ARG A 68 -18.68 0.50 -34.66
N GLN A 69 -19.10 1.70 -35.07
CA GLN A 69 -18.27 2.89 -35.02
C GLN A 69 -17.97 3.34 -33.57
N ILE A 70 -18.96 3.27 -32.67
CA ILE A 70 -18.72 3.53 -31.24
C ILE A 70 -17.69 2.55 -30.68
N ILE A 71 -17.86 1.25 -30.92
CA ILE A 71 -16.94 0.23 -30.39
C ILE A 71 -15.53 0.39 -30.94
N ARG A 72 -15.39 0.68 -32.24
CA ARG A 72 -14.08 0.98 -32.84
C ARG A 72 -13.43 2.21 -32.21
N ASN A 73 -14.16 3.32 -32.08
CA ASN A 73 -13.62 4.55 -31.48
C ASN A 73 -13.20 4.35 -30.01
N VAL A 74 -13.89 3.50 -29.26
CA VAL A 74 -13.49 3.15 -27.88
C VAL A 74 -12.24 2.26 -27.90
N GLY A 75 -12.16 1.29 -28.81
CA GLY A 75 -10.99 0.42 -28.94
C GLY A 75 -9.72 1.14 -29.41
N GLU A 76 -9.84 2.22 -30.19
CA GLU A 76 -8.71 3.05 -30.63
C GLU A 76 -8.07 3.88 -29.49
N GLN A 77 -8.64 3.90 -28.29
CA GLN A 77 -8.08 4.63 -27.16
C GLN A 77 -6.78 3.98 -26.66
N GLN A 78 -5.76 4.79 -26.37
CA GLN A 78 -4.41 4.31 -26.00
C GLN A 78 -4.35 3.33 -24.80
N GLN A 79 -5.33 3.37 -23.90
CA GLN A 79 -5.34 2.52 -22.70
C GLN A 79 -6.20 1.25 -22.88
N VAL A 80 -6.95 1.18 -23.97
CA VAL A 80 -7.88 0.09 -24.27
C VAL A 80 -7.14 -0.93 -25.12
N GLU A 81 -7.03 -2.14 -24.60
CA GLU A 81 -6.40 -3.26 -25.30
C GLU A 81 -7.38 -3.96 -26.23
N HIS A 82 -8.63 -4.11 -25.80
CA HIS A 82 -9.70 -4.69 -26.61
C HIS A 82 -11.08 -4.25 -26.11
N VAL A 83 -12.05 -4.20 -27.02
CA VAL A 83 -13.47 -4.02 -26.71
C VAL A 83 -14.27 -5.00 -27.54
N ARG A 84 -15.06 -5.84 -26.89
CA ARG A 84 -15.84 -6.89 -27.56
C ARG A 84 -17.26 -6.94 -27.01
N ILE A 85 -18.25 -7.05 -27.89
CA ILE A 85 -19.63 -7.35 -27.51
C ILE A 85 -19.95 -8.78 -27.92
N PHE A 86 -20.39 -9.58 -26.96
CA PHE A 86 -20.81 -10.96 -27.15
C PHE A 86 -22.33 -11.08 -27.08
N ASN A 87 -22.87 -12.00 -27.88
CA ASN A 87 -24.23 -12.48 -27.66
C ASN A 87 -24.28 -13.53 -26.53
N LYS A 88 -25.50 -13.94 -26.15
CA LYS A 88 -25.73 -14.99 -25.13
C LYS A 88 -25.03 -16.34 -25.37
N LYS A 89 -24.60 -16.62 -26.60
CA LYS A 89 -23.89 -17.86 -26.97
C LYS A 89 -22.37 -17.72 -26.90
N GLY A 90 -21.85 -16.53 -26.62
CA GLY A 90 -20.40 -16.23 -26.60
C GLY A 90 -19.80 -15.97 -27.99
N LEU A 91 -20.63 -15.63 -28.98
CA LEU A 91 -20.17 -15.19 -30.31
C LEU A 91 -19.84 -13.69 -30.26
N ILE A 92 -18.68 -13.30 -30.78
CA ILE A 92 -18.26 -11.90 -30.93
C ILE A 92 -19.12 -11.26 -32.02
N MET A 93 -20.01 -10.35 -31.62
CA MET A 93 -20.90 -9.62 -32.53
C MET A 93 -20.23 -8.32 -33.02
N PHE A 94 -19.48 -7.67 -32.14
CA PHE A 94 -18.75 -6.43 -32.42
C PHE A 94 -17.39 -6.50 -31.73
N SER A 95 -16.35 -6.07 -32.43
CA SER A 95 -14.99 -5.90 -31.90
C SER A 95 -14.36 -4.69 -32.60
N GLU A 96 -13.29 -4.16 -32.01
CA GLU A 96 -12.42 -3.20 -32.70
C GLU A 96 -11.64 -3.90 -33.82
N ASP A 97 -11.07 -5.09 -33.56
CA ASP A 97 -10.51 -5.95 -34.60
C ASP A 97 -11.59 -6.69 -35.38
N GLY A 98 -11.77 -6.30 -36.64
CA GLY A 98 -12.71 -6.92 -37.57
C GLY A 98 -12.45 -8.41 -37.81
N ALA A 99 -11.22 -8.90 -37.63
CA ALA A 99 -10.87 -10.31 -37.83
C ALA A 99 -11.43 -11.24 -36.73
N GLU A 100 -11.79 -10.69 -35.57
CA GLU A 100 -12.36 -11.43 -34.44
C GLU A 100 -13.88 -11.58 -34.54
N VAL A 101 -14.54 -10.74 -35.33
CA VAL A 101 -16.00 -10.74 -35.48
C VAL A 101 -16.47 -12.09 -36.02
N SER A 102 -17.58 -12.59 -35.48
CA SER A 102 -18.16 -13.91 -35.77
C SER A 102 -17.30 -15.12 -35.32
N ARG A 103 -16.29 -14.91 -34.47
CA ARG A 103 -15.62 -16.01 -33.76
C ARG A 103 -16.27 -16.24 -32.40
N PHE A 104 -16.25 -17.49 -31.95
CA PHE A 104 -16.59 -17.82 -30.57
C PHE A 104 -15.40 -17.52 -29.67
N ILE A 105 -15.69 -16.97 -28.48
CA ILE A 105 -14.65 -16.84 -27.46
C ILE A 105 -14.16 -18.23 -27.04
N ASP A 106 -12.85 -18.39 -26.98
CA ASP A 106 -12.28 -19.57 -26.35
C ASP A 106 -12.52 -19.46 -24.84
N LYS A 107 -13.41 -20.33 -24.34
CA LYS A 107 -13.79 -20.37 -22.91
C LYS A 107 -12.64 -20.84 -22.02
N THR A 108 -11.58 -21.41 -22.60
CA THR A 108 -10.37 -21.86 -21.91
C THR A 108 -9.24 -20.84 -21.95
N ALA A 109 -9.37 -19.78 -22.75
CA ALA A 109 -8.35 -18.73 -22.86
C ALA A 109 -8.17 -17.94 -21.55
N ALA A 110 -6.94 -17.44 -21.36
CA ALA A 110 -6.58 -16.59 -20.24
C ALA A 110 -7.56 -15.41 -20.12
N GLY A 111 -8.11 -15.21 -18.92
CA GLY A 111 -9.20 -14.26 -18.67
C GLY A 111 -10.55 -14.93 -18.47
N CYS A 112 -10.95 -15.96 -19.22
CA CYS A 112 -12.29 -16.57 -19.13
C CYS A 112 -12.47 -17.55 -17.96
N ASN A 113 -11.37 -18.08 -17.42
CA ASN A 113 -11.36 -19.07 -16.33
C ASN A 113 -11.90 -18.53 -14.99
N GLY A 114 -11.88 -17.21 -14.77
CA GLY A 114 -12.39 -16.60 -13.55
C GLY A 114 -13.91 -16.75 -13.35
N CYS A 115 -14.66 -16.92 -14.44
CA CYS A 115 -16.12 -17.07 -14.41
C CYS A 115 -16.61 -18.46 -14.87
N HIS A 116 -15.72 -19.30 -15.44
CA HIS A 116 -16.03 -20.64 -15.97
C HIS A 116 -15.27 -21.77 -15.24
N VAL A 117 -15.22 -21.71 -13.90
CA VAL A 117 -14.80 -22.87 -13.09
C VAL A 117 -15.97 -23.87 -13.05
N GLY A 118 -16.05 -24.76 -14.02
CA GLY A 118 -17.13 -25.76 -14.18
C GLY A 118 -18.19 -25.37 -15.21
N SER A 119 -19.39 -25.98 -15.13
CA SER A 119 -20.50 -25.82 -16.09
C SER A 119 -21.53 -24.74 -15.73
N GLU A 120 -21.40 -24.07 -14.58
CA GLU A 120 -22.41 -23.11 -14.09
C GLU A 120 -21.92 -21.66 -14.18
N THR A 121 -22.71 -20.80 -14.83
CA THR A 121 -22.46 -19.36 -14.95
C THR A 121 -23.12 -18.63 -13.78
N ARG A 122 -22.36 -17.87 -12.98
CA ARG A 122 -22.94 -17.03 -11.92
C ARG A 122 -23.77 -15.91 -12.56
N ARG A 123 -25.08 -15.87 -12.28
CA ARG A 123 -26.04 -14.93 -12.89
C ARG A 123 -25.90 -13.48 -12.42
N HIS A 124 -25.19 -13.23 -11.32
CA HIS A 124 -24.86 -11.91 -10.82
C HIS A 124 -23.44 -11.90 -10.28
N LEU A 125 -22.60 -11.00 -10.79
CA LEU A 125 -21.28 -10.71 -10.23
C LEU A 125 -21.29 -9.24 -9.79
N GLY A 126 -20.88 -8.96 -8.55
CA GLY A 126 -20.60 -7.58 -8.14
C GLY A 126 -19.43 -6.98 -8.93
N PRO A 127 -19.18 -5.67 -8.87
CA PRO A 127 -18.16 -4.98 -9.66
C PRO A 127 -16.76 -5.63 -9.56
N MET A 128 -16.32 -6.01 -8.36
CA MET A 128 -15.03 -6.69 -8.16
C MET A 128 -14.97 -8.11 -8.73
N ALA A 129 -16.13 -8.77 -8.90
CA ALA A 129 -16.19 -10.12 -9.44
C ALA A 129 -16.27 -10.11 -10.99
N GLN A 130 -16.60 -8.97 -11.60
CA GLN A 130 -16.56 -8.75 -13.05
C GLN A 130 -15.14 -8.41 -13.56
N ALA A 131 -14.23 -8.05 -12.65
CA ALA A 131 -12.85 -7.71 -12.96
C ALA A 131 -11.93 -8.93 -13.03
N ARG A 132 -11.14 -9.02 -14.10
CA ARG A 132 -10.27 -10.16 -14.41
C ARG A 132 -8.90 -9.62 -14.80
N GLN A 133 -7.84 -10.15 -14.20
CA GLN A 133 -6.46 -9.79 -14.55
C GLN A 133 -5.77 -10.98 -15.20
N PHE A 134 -5.16 -10.78 -16.37
CA PHE A 134 -4.44 -11.82 -17.10
C PHE A 134 -3.38 -11.21 -18.02
N ALA A 135 -2.46 -12.05 -18.50
CA ALA A 135 -1.53 -11.66 -19.56
C ALA A 135 -2.15 -11.98 -20.93
N ASN A 136 -2.16 -11.02 -21.85
CA ASN A 136 -2.60 -11.22 -23.22
C ASN A 136 -1.60 -12.11 -24.00
N ALA A 137 -1.89 -12.39 -25.28
CA ALA A 137 -1.02 -13.19 -26.14
C ALA A 137 0.38 -12.55 -26.35
N ASP A 138 0.48 -11.23 -26.26
CA ASP A 138 1.72 -10.47 -26.39
C ASP A 138 2.50 -10.35 -25.08
N GLY A 139 1.99 -10.95 -23.99
CA GLY A 139 2.61 -10.92 -22.66
C GLY A 139 2.35 -9.65 -21.84
N ASN A 140 1.48 -8.76 -22.31
CA ASN A 140 1.06 -7.56 -21.59
C ASN A 140 0.00 -7.90 -20.53
N ASP A 141 0.12 -7.31 -19.34
CA ASP A 141 -0.90 -7.44 -18.30
C ASP A 141 -2.13 -6.58 -18.61
N VAL A 142 -3.28 -7.23 -18.63
CA VAL A 142 -4.58 -6.62 -18.95
C VAL A 142 -5.52 -6.76 -17.76
N LEU A 143 -6.27 -5.70 -17.48
CA LEU A 143 -7.42 -5.71 -16.58
C LEU A 143 -8.67 -5.66 -17.44
N ALA A 144 -9.42 -6.76 -17.49
CA ALA A 144 -10.67 -6.83 -18.23
C ALA A 144 -11.89 -6.75 -17.31
N ILE A 145 -12.89 -5.98 -17.72
CA ILE A 145 -14.20 -5.91 -17.09
C ILE A 145 -15.25 -6.48 -18.05
N THR A 146 -16.05 -7.41 -17.55
CA THR A 146 -17.21 -7.95 -18.29
C THR A 146 -18.50 -7.35 -17.76
N ALA A 147 -19.09 -6.42 -18.52
CA ALA A 147 -20.35 -5.76 -18.19
C ALA A 147 -21.55 -6.45 -18.88
N PRO A 148 -22.58 -6.88 -18.13
CA PRO A 148 -23.77 -7.50 -18.70
C PRO A 148 -24.69 -6.47 -19.38
N ILE A 149 -25.27 -6.86 -20.52
CA ILE A 149 -26.33 -6.11 -21.22
C ILE A 149 -27.67 -6.76 -20.88
N TYR A 150 -28.35 -6.22 -19.89
CA TYR A 150 -29.65 -6.73 -19.44
C TYR A 150 -30.78 -6.38 -20.39
N ASN A 151 -31.81 -7.23 -20.41
CA ASN A 151 -33.05 -6.94 -21.12
C ASN A 151 -33.92 -5.96 -20.32
N ALA A 152 -33.81 -4.67 -20.64
CA ALA A 152 -34.62 -3.62 -20.02
C ALA A 152 -36.04 -3.55 -20.65
N PRO A 153 -37.01 -2.86 -20.00
CA PRO A 153 -38.36 -2.67 -20.55
C PRO A 153 -38.39 -2.24 -22.01
N ASP A 154 -37.57 -1.26 -22.37
CA ASP A 154 -37.48 -0.73 -23.73
C ASP A 154 -36.99 -1.77 -24.74
N CYS A 155 -36.27 -2.82 -24.31
CA CYS A 155 -35.70 -3.83 -25.19
C CYS A 155 -36.71 -4.92 -25.60
N TYR A 156 -37.71 -5.22 -24.76
CA TYR A 156 -38.81 -6.15 -25.10
C TYR A 156 -40.11 -5.43 -25.50
N THR A 157 -40.12 -4.10 -25.49
CA THR A 157 -41.22 -3.27 -26.00
C THR A 157 -40.85 -2.45 -27.24
N ALA A 158 -39.62 -2.59 -27.75
CA ALA A 158 -39.13 -1.86 -28.92
C ALA A 158 -39.95 -2.15 -30.19
N SER A 159 -40.11 -1.12 -31.01
CA SER A 159 -40.96 -1.14 -32.21
C SER A 159 -40.38 -1.96 -33.36
N CYS A 160 -39.06 -2.09 -33.43
CA CYS A 160 -38.35 -2.65 -34.59
C CYS A 160 -37.71 -4.02 -34.33
N HIS A 161 -37.23 -4.31 -33.11
CA HIS A 161 -36.72 -5.62 -32.73
C HIS A 161 -37.10 -5.94 -31.28
N VAL A 162 -37.92 -6.98 -31.09
CA VAL A 162 -38.45 -7.36 -29.77
C VAL A 162 -37.67 -8.55 -29.22
N HIS A 163 -37.11 -8.37 -28.03
CA HIS A 163 -36.57 -9.49 -27.24
C HIS A 163 -37.66 -10.15 -26.40
N ASP A 164 -37.52 -11.44 -26.12
CA ASP A 164 -38.42 -12.16 -25.21
C ASP A 164 -38.32 -11.57 -23.80
N ALA A 165 -39.46 -11.22 -23.19
CA ALA A 165 -39.53 -10.69 -21.82
C ALA A 165 -39.00 -11.70 -20.78
N GLY A 166 -39.04 -13.01 -21.07
CA GLY A 166 -38.43 -14.04 -20.23
C GLY A 166 -36.90 -14.10 -20.29
N GLN A 167 -36.27 -13.43 -21.26
CA GLN A 167 -34.82 -13.41 -21.42
C GLN A 167 -34.21 -12.28 -20.58
N ALA A 168 -33.51 -12.58 -19.49
CA ALA A 168 -32.92 -11.56 -18.61
C ALA A 168 -31.64 -10.89 -19.17
N LEU A 169 -30.85 -11.61 -19.97
CA LEU A 169 -29.55 -11.17 -20.49
C LEU A 169 -29.53 -11.23 -22.02
N LEU A 170 -29.20 -10.12 -22.67
CA LEU A 170 -29.12 -10.01 -24.14
C LEU A 170 -27.71 -10.34 -24.66
N GLY A 171 -26.70 -9.95 -23.90
CA GLY A 171 -25.29 -10.14 -24.23
C GLY A 171 -24.38 -9.60 -23.13
N THR A 172 -23.09 -9.51 -23.42
CA THR A 172 -22.08 -8.94 -22.52
C THR A 172 -21.11 -8.08 -23.31
N LEU A 173 -20.69 -6.96 -22.73
CA LEU A 173 -19.54 -6.18 -23.17
C LEU A 173 -18.32 -6.65 -22.38
N ASP A 174 -17.19 -6.86 -23.04
CA ASP A 174 -15.89 -7.05 -22.40
C ASP A 174 -14.94 -5.96 -22.88
N ILE A 175 -14.35 -5.26 -21.92
CA ILE A 175 -13.35 -4.23 -22.17
C ILE A 175 -12.07 -4.60 -21.42
N GLY A 176 -10.96 -4.68 -22.14
CA GLY A 176 -9.62 -4.89 -21.59
C GLY A 176 -8.87 -3.58 -21.55
N LEU A 177 -8.29 -3.24 -20.40
CA LEU A 177 -7.42 -2.08 -20.21
C LEU A 177 -5.99 -2.54 -19.92
N SER A 178 -5.01 -1.84 -20.46
CA SER A 178 -3.59 -2.09 -20.16
C SER A 178 -3.27 -1.72 -18.72
N GLN A 179 -2.63 -2.63 -17.97
CA GLN A 179 -2.16 -2.35 -16.61
C GLN A 179 -0.79 -1.64 -16.58
N ALA A 180 -0.18 -1.36 -17.74
CA ALA A 180 1.13 -0.70 -17.81
C ALA A 180 1.17 0.66 -17.07
N PRO A 181 0.16 1.56 -17.20
CA PRO A 181 0.13 2.83 -16.47
C PRO A 181 0.05 2.62 -14.95
N LEU A 182 -0.78 1.68 -14.50
CA LEU A 182 -0.91 1.31 -13.10
C LEU A 182 0.42 0.80 -12.52
N LYS A 183 1.07 -0.13 -13.21
CA LYS A 183 2.36 -0.70 -12.79
C LYS A 183 3.47 0.35 -12.74
N ARG A 184 3.53 1.27 -13.73
CA ARG A 184 4.48 2.41 -13.71
C ARG A 184 4.25 3.29 -12.49
N THR A 185 2.99 3.63 -12.21
CA THR A 185 2.62 4.45 -11.05
C THR A 185 2.98 3.77 -9.72
N MET A 186 2.68 2.46 -9.60
CA MET A 186 3.10 1.68 -8.43
C MET A 186 4.62 1.64 -8.25
N GLY A 187 5.39 1.45 -9.34
CA GLY A 187 6.85 1.45 -9.27
C GLY A 187 7.42 2.80 -8.81
N MET A 188 6.87 3.91 -9.32
CA MET A 188 7.25 5.26 -8.87
C MET A 188 6.91 5.49 -7.39
N LEU A 189 5.71 5.09 -6.96
CA LEU A 189 5.28 5.19 -5.56
C LEU A 189 6.16 4.34 -4.64
N GLN A 190 6.48 3.11 -5.05
CA GLN A 190 7.37 2.21 -4.31
C GLN A 190 8.75 2.84 -4.13
N ASN A 191 9.34 3.37 -5.20
CA ASN A 191 10.66 4.00 -5.13
C ASN A 191 10.66 5.25 -4.24
N ARG A 192 9.66 6.13 -4.39
CA ARG A 192 9.48 7.31 -3.52
C ARG A 192 9.31 6.91 -2.06
N MET A 193 8.54 5.87 -1.78
CA MET A 193 8.32 5.37 -0.43
C MET A 193 9.61 4.80 0.17
N ILE A 194 10.41 4.06 -0.60
CA ILE A 194 11.71 3.54 -0.14
C ILE A 194 12.64 4.70 0.23
N VAL A 195 12.77 5.71 -0.63
CA VAL A 195 13.61 6.89 -0.38
C VAL A 195 13.15 7.63 0.88
N PHE A 196 11.84 7.88 0.99
CA PHE A 196 11.25 8.56 2.14
C PHE A 196 11.41 7.77 3.44
N THR A 197 11.23 6.45 3.40
CA THR A 197 11.43 5.55 4.53
C THR A 197 12.89 5.57 4.99
N GLY A 198 13.84 5.48 4.04
CA GLY A 198 15.26 5.58 4.33
C GLY A 198 15.64 6.91 4.99
N MET A 199 15.12 8.03 4.46
CA MET A 199 15.32 9.36 5.03
C MET A 199 14.78 9.44 6.48
N ILE A 200 13.55 8.99 6.72
CA ILE A 200 12.96 8.97 8.07
C ILE A 200 13.77 8.08 9.02
N LEU A 201 14.23 6.92 8.56
CA LEU A 201 15.01 6.01 9.38
C LEU A 201 16.34 6.65 9.81
N VAL A 202 17.05 7.29 8.88
CA VAL A 202 18.29 8.02 9.19
C VAL A 202 18.02 9.16 10.19
N LEU A 203 16.96 9.94 9.98
CA LEU A 203 16.59 11.03 10.88
C LEU A 203 16.20 10.53 12.27
N THR A 204 15.36 9.51 12.37
CA THR A 204 14.89 8.97 13.66
C THR A 204 16.03 8.33 14.45
N VAL A 205 16.88 7.51 13.81
CA VAL A 205 18.06 6.93 14.46
C VAL A 205 19.05 8.04 14.87
N GLY A 206 19.27 9.04 14.01
CA GLY A 206 20.13 10.18 14.32
C GLY A 206 19.65 10.97 15.54
N VAL A 207 18.34 11.28 15.60
CA VAL A 207 17.72 12.00 16.72
C VAL A 207 17.79 11.18 18.01
N VAL A 208 17.45 9.89 17.96
CA VAL A 208 17.52 9.00 19.15
C VAL A 208 18.95 8.90 19.66
N CYS A 209 19.93 8.71 18.78
CA CYS A 209 21.35 8.69 19.15
C CYS A 209 21.80 10.03 19.76
N ALA A 210 21.41 11.17 19.18
CA ALA A 210 21.76 12.49 19.71
C ALA A 210 21.14 12.77 21.08
N LEU A 211 19.87 12.38 21.29
CA LEU A 211 19.17 12.52 22.56
C LEU A 211 19.78 11.64 23.65
N LEU A 212 20.03 10.36 23.37
CA LEU A 212 20.69 9.46 24.31
C LEU A 212 22.11 9.96 24.64
N TYR A 213 22.83 10.49 23.65
CA TYR A 213 24.15 11.07 23.87
C TYR A 213 24.10 12.27 24.81
N ARG A 214 23.18 13.22 24.56
CA ARG A 214 23.09 14.47 25.31
C ARG A 214 22.48 14.29 26.70
N GLN A 215 21.45 13.47 26.85
CA GLN A 215 20.69 13.34 28.11
C GLN A 215 21.23 12.26 29.06
N VAL A 216 21.79 11.17 28.53
CA VAL A 216 22.21 10.03 29.36
C VAL A 216 23.73 9.95 29.42
N LEU A 217 24.37 9.93 28.26
CA LEU A 217 25.81 9.64 28.17
C LEU A 217 26.70 10.79 28.62
N MET A 218 26.36 12.02 28.25
CA MET A 218 27.13 13.20 28.66
C MET A 218 27.07 13.42 30.18
N PRO A 219 25.91 13.36 30.87
CA PRO A 219 25.86 13.48 32.34
C PRO A 219 26.59 12.34 33.07
N ILE A 220 26.45 11.10 32.59
CA ILE A 220 27.16 9.95 33.18
C ILE A 220 28.68 10.12 33.05
N ARG A 221 29.18 10.57 31.89
CA ARG A 221 30.61 10.87 31.72
C ARG A 221 31.08 11.98 32.65
N LYS A 222 30.32 13.07 32.79
CA LYS A 222 30.64 14.15 33.74
C LYS A 222 30.72 13.66 35.19
N LEU A 223 29.81 12.77 35.60
CA LEU A 223 29.83 12.15 36.93
C LEU A 223 30.99 11.16 37.10
N ALA A 224 31.28 10.34 36.09
CA ALA A 224 32.42 9.43 36.11
C ALA A 224 33.75 10.18 36.21
N ASP A 225 33.96 11.21 35.38
CA ASP A 225 35.15 12.07 35.40
C ASP A 225 35.28 12.82 36.74
N PHE A 226 34.17 13.26 37.35
CA PHE A 226 34.18 13.87 38.68
C PHE A 226 34.64 12.86 39.73
N THR A 227 34.09 11.64 39.72
CA THR A 227 34.41 10.61 40.71
C THR A 227 35.86 10.12 40.59
N GLU A 228 36.38 10.00 39.35
CA GLU A 228 37.76 9.57 39.09
C GLU A 228 38.79 10.66 39.47
N LYS A 229 38.47 11.94 39.28
CA LYS A 229 39.34 13.06 39.68
C LYS A 229 39.27 13.39 41.18
N GLN A 230 38.13 13.14 41.85
CA GLN A 230 37.98 13.39 43.29
C GLN A 230 38.53 12.27 44.17
N GLY A 231 38.90 11.13 43.57
CA GLY A 231 39.33 9.92 44.27
C GLY A 231 40.58 10.06 45.15
N ASP A 232 41.26 11.22 45.18
CA ASP A 232 42.52 11.33 45.92
C ASP A 232 42.77 12.60 46.76
N ALA A 233 42.00 13.70 46.69
CA ALA A 233 42.44 14.89 47.49
C ALA A 233 41.47 16.01 47.91
N ASN A 234 40.30 16.23 47.31
CA ASN A 234 39.56 17.45 47.70
C ASN A 234 38.06 17.37 47.43
N LEU A 235 37.19 17.34 48.45
CA LEU A 235 35.74 17.10 48.33
C LEU A 235 34.88 18.37 48.42
N ASP A 236 35.51 19.56 48.41
CA ASP A 236 34.83 20.85 48.63
C ASP A 236 34.39 21.56 47.33
N HIS A 237 34.42 20.89 46.18
CA HIS A 237 33.94 21.48 44.94
C HIS A 237 32.45 21.21 44.68
N GLU A 238 31.76 22.27 44.27
CA GLU A 238 30.35 22.30 43.95
C GLU A 238 30.02 21.29 42.83
N ILE A 239 28.97 20.49 43.04
CA ILE A 239 28.54 19.45 42.10
C ILE A 239 28.29 20.13 40.74
N PRO A 240 28.80 19.59 39.61
CA PRO A 240 28.39 20.09 38.30
C PRO A 240 26.85 20.06 38.20
N GLU A 241 26.22 21.04 37.56
CA GLU A 241 24.76 21.03 37.39
C GLU A 241 24.31 19.76 36.64
N VAL A 242 23.88 18.76 37.41
CA VAL A 242 23.24 17.55 36.92
C VAL A 242 21.81 17.57 37.45
N SER A 243 20.83 17.32 36.59
CA SER A 243 19.41 17.40 36.92
C SER A 243 18.78 16.02 37.14
N GLY A 244 17.65 15.99 37.88
CA GLY A 244 16.84 14.78 38.08
C GLY A 244 17.46 13.70 38.99
N GLU A 245 17.24 12.43 38.66
CA GLU A 245 17.72 11.24 39.39
C GLU A 245 19.25 11.24 39.59
N MET A 246 20.00 11.78 38.63
CA MET A 246 21.46 11.87 38.70
C MET A 246 21.94 12.85 39.77
N ALA A 247 21.22 13.96 39.97
CA ALA A 247 21.47 14.90 41.07
C ALA A 247 21.23 14.27 42.45
N ARG A 248 20.26 13.35 42.51
CA ARG A 248 19.91 12.61 43.73
C ARG A 248 20.98 11.60 44.09
N LEU A 249 21.52 10.90 43.10
CA LEU A 249 22.64 9.96 43.26
C LEU A 249 23.92 10.68 43.69
N ALA A 250 24.26 11.80 43.05
CA ALA A 250 25.44 12.60 43.40
C ALA A 250 25.39 13.07 44.87
N ARG A 251 24.23 13.58 45.32
CA ARG A 251 24.02 13.98 46.72
C ARG A 251 24.10 12.80 47.70
N ALA A 252 23.57 11.63 47.33
CA ALA A 252 23.65 10.44 48.16
C ALA A 252 25.11 9.96 48.34
N PHE A 253 25.91 9.99 47.27
CA PHE A 253 27.32 9.63 47.31
C PHE A 253 28.13 10.60 48.20
N GLN A 254 27.90 11.90 48.05
CA GLN A 254 28.55 12.91 48.89
C GLN A 254 28.16 12.78 50.36
N GLY A 255 26.90 12.43 50.64
CA GLY A 255 26.43 12.11 52.00
C GLY A 255 27.15 10.91 52.61
N MET A 256 27.40 9.85 51.83
CA MET A 256 28.17 8.69 52.29
C MET A 256 29.66 9.04 52.53
N ALA A 257 30.28 9.78 51.60
CA ALA A 257 31.68 10.22 51.75
C ALA A 257 31.89 11.12 52.97
N ARG A 258 30.94 12.02 53.25
CA ARG A 258 30.98 12.89 54.43
C ARG A 258 30.85 12.10 55.73
N ARG A 259 29.93 11.13 55.79
CA ARG A 259 29.75 10.25 56.96
C ARG A 259 30.99 9.39 57.23
N LEU A 260 31.65 8.89 56.19
CA LEU A 260 32.91 8.15 56.32
C LEU A 260 34.02 9.02 56.94
N ARG A 261 34.20 10.26 56.46
CA ARG A 261 35.15 11.21 57.06
C ARG A 261 34.81 11.58 58.50
N GLU A 262 33.54 11.78 58.82
CA GLU A 262 33.11 12.06 60.20
C GLU A 262 33.42 10.87 61.13
N MET A 263 33.29 9.63 60.66
CA MET A 263 33.67 8.43 61.41
C MET A 263 35.19 8.26 61.54
N GLU A 264 35.98 8.56 60.50
CA GLU A 264 37.44 8.51 60.55
C GLU A 264 38.05 9.64 61.40
N GLY A 265 37.51 10.86 61.30
CA GLY A 265 37.93 12.02 62.09
C GLY A 265 37.51 11.92 63.57
N GLY A 266 36.32 11.39 63.85
CA GLY A 266 35.85 11.15 65.23
C GLY A 266 36.53 9.97 65.94
N GLY A 267 37.21 9.09 65.19
CA GLY A 267 38.03 8.01 65.75
C GLY A 267 39.37 8.48 66.32
N ALA A 268 39.89 9.61 65.86
CA ALA A 268 41.14 10.19 66.35
C ALA A 268 40.98 10.89 67.71
N ASP A 269 39.78 11.41 68.01
CA ASP A 269 39.47 12.18 69.24
C ASP A 269 39.01 11.29 70.42
N ARG A 270 38.75 9.99 70.19
CA ARG A 270 38.36 9.02 71.25
C ARG A 270 39.52 8.16 71.78
N ARG A 271 40.76 8.44 71.36
CA ARG A 271 41.97 7.71 71.79
C ARG A 271 43.00 8.55 72.56
N SER A 272 42.70 9.81 72.88
CA SER A 272 43.50 10.65 73.78
C SER A 272 42.90 10.72 75.17
#